data_AF-A0A7N0T495-F1
#
_entry.id   AF-A0A7N0T495-F1
#
_cell.length_a   1.000
_cell.length_b   1.000
_cell.length_c   1.000
_cell.angle_alpha   90.00
_cell.angle_beta   90.00
_cell.angle_gamma   90.00
#
_symmetry.space_group_name_H-M   'P 1'
#
loop_
_entity.id
_entity.type
_entity.pdbx_description
1 polymer ?
#
loop_
_entity_poly.entity_id
_entity_poly.type
_entity_poly.pdbx_seq_one_letter_code
_entity_poly.pdbx_strand_id
1 'polypeptide(L)'
;MASSDSEPLAPRVQKLNSIRTLISQSPNLTTIPSNYAFHQASTDSTSVVVSEPDIPLPVVDFALLTSDSPAQRSEAVHRLGEACRDWGFFMVINHGVPEDLVKRMIDACGEFFDMEEEDKLEFQGKGVLDAIRFGTSFNAAVDKVMCWKDYLKFLVHPQFNSPHKPPAFRDVAFEYSSRTRHVARKLLEGISESLGLEPMYIDKALDLDKGLQLIAANYYPPCPQPELALGMTPHSDQGLLTLLV
;
A
#
# COMPACT_ATOMS: atom_id res chain seq x y z
N MET A 1 48.17 -17.83 33.12
CA MET A 1 46.73 -18.00 32.89
C MET A 1 46.19 -16.66 32.41
N ALA A 2 46.02 -16.49 31.10
CA ALA A 2 45.34 -15.34 30.52
C ALA A 2 44.12 -15.92 29.81
N SER A 3 42.93 -15.52 30.28
CA SER A 3 41.64 -15.94 29.77
C SER A 3 41.40 -15.33 28.39
N SER A 4 41.11 -16.19 27.42
CA SER A 4 40.61 -15.78 26.11
C SER A 4 39.11 -15.51 26.24
N ASP A 5 38.74 -14.24 26.39
CA ASP A 5 37.35 -13.82 26.24
C ASP A 5 37.02 -13.80 24.75
N SER A 6 36.25 -14.81 24.32
CA SER A 6 35.62 -14.83 23.00
C SER A 6 34.49 -13.80 22.97
N GLU A 7 34.60 -12.78 22.13
CA GLU A 7 33.49 -11.87 21.82
C GLU A 7 32.29 -12.68 21.32
N PRO A 8 31.06 -12.39 21.79
CA PRO A 8 29.87 -13.04 21.28
C PRO A 8 29.65 -12.61 19.82
N LEU A 9 29.60 -13.60 18.92
CA LEU A 9 29.19 -13.37 17.52
C LEU A 9 27.84 -12.63 17.52
N ALA A 10 27.80 -11.48 16.83
CA ALA A 10 26.56 -10.82 16.49
C ALA A 10 25.60 -11.84 15.85
N PRO A 11 24.30 -11.85 16.22
CA PRO A 11 23.34 -12.78 15.63
C PRO A 11 23.35 -12.60 14.11
N ARG A 12 23.62 -13.69 13.38
CA ARG A 12 23.45 -13.73 11.93
C ARG A 12 22.01 -13.32 11.63
N VAL A 13 21.83 -12.12 11.08
CA VAL A 13 20.57 -11.72 10.47
C VAL A 13 20.28 -12.77 9.41
N GLN A 14 19.31 -13.65 9.65
CA GLN A 14 18.85 -14.58 8.65
C GLN A 14 18.37 -13.75 7.46
N LYS A 15 18.99 -13.97 6.30
CA LYS A 15 18.57 -13.32 5.06
C LYS A 15 17.13 -13.80 4.81
N LEU A 16 16.17 -12.92 5.04
CA LEU A 16 14.76 -13.19 4.78
C LEU A 16 14.58 -13.20 3.27
N ASN A 17 14.40 -14.40 2.71
CA ASN A 17 13.97 -14.56 1.33
C ASN A 17 12.53 -14.05 1.20
N SER A 18 12.15 -13.56 0.02
CA SER A 18 10.76 -13.22 -0.28
C SER A 18 9.83 -14.41 -0.04
N ILE A 19 8.56 -14.15 0.29
CA ILE A 19 7.56 -15.20 0.50
C ILE A 19 7.33 -15.97 -0.79
N ARG A 20 7.40 -15.27 -1.92
CA ARG A 20 7.37 -15.93 -3.21
C ARG A 20 8.48 -16.96 -3.38
N THR A 21 9.70 -16.64 -2.96
CA THR A 21 10.84 -17.57 -2.97
C THR A 21 10.67 -18.70 -1.97
N LEU A 22 10.08 -18.44 -0.79
CA LEU A 22 9.73 -19.48 0.17
C LEU A 22 8.77 -20.52 -0.45
N ILE A 23 7.74 -20.06 -1.17
CA ILE A 23 6.74 -20.92 -1.82
C ILE A 23 7.35 -21.67 -3.00
N SER A 24 8.18 -21.02 -3.84
CA SER A 24 8.80 -21.68 -4.99
C SER A 24 9.78 -22.79 -4.56
N GLN A 25 10.48 -22.61 -3.45
CA GLN A 25 11.39 -23.61 -2.87
C GLN A 25 10.63 -24.71 -2.10
N SER A 26 9.39 -24.45 -1.69
CA SER A 26 8.56 -25.36 -0.89
C SER A 26 7.17 -25.55 -1.52
N PRO A 27 7.06 -26.20 -2.70
CA PRO A 27 5.79 -26.29 -3.44
C PRO A 27 4.70 -27.08 -2.70
N ASN A 28 5.07 -27.90 -1.71
CA ASN A 28 4.15 -28.67 -0.86
C ASN A 28 4.07 -28.10 0.57
N LEU A 29 4.30 -26.79 0.75
CA LEU A 29 4.22 -26.16 2.06
C LEU A 29 2.80 -26.28 2.62
N THR A 30 2.63 -27.08 3.67
CA THR A 30 1.36 -27.28 4.37
C THR A 30 1.22 -26.44 5.63
N THR A 31 2.33 -25.92 6.14
CA THR A 31 2.37 -25.11 7.36
C THR A 31 3.20 -23.85 7.16
N ILE A 32 2.72 -22.70 7.65
CA ILE A 32 3.50 -21.46 7.61
C ILE A 32 4.64 -21.49 8.65
N PRO A 33 5.78 -20.84 8.39
CA PRO A 33 6.82 -20.67 9.40
C PRO A 33 6.31 -19.87 10.61
N SER A 34 6.81 -20.20 11.81
CA SER A 34 6.27 -19.67 13.07
C SER A 34 6.36 -18.15 13.23
N ASN A 35 7.30 -17.50 12.54
CA ASN A 35 7.42 -16.04 12.52
C ASN A 35 6.29 -15.35 11.74
N TYR A 36 5.51 -16.08 10.93
CA TYR A 36 4.28 -15.58 10.28
C TYR A 36 3.01 -15.97 11.04
N ALA A 37 3.11 -16.87 12.03
CA ALA A 37 1.97 -17.35 12.79
C ALA A 37 1.50 -16.27 13.77
N PHE A 38 0.33 -15.72 13.49
CA PHE A 38 -0.39 -14.81 14.36
C PHE A 38 -1.36 -15.61 15.24
N HIS A 39 -1.01 -15.76 16.52
CA HIS A 39 -1.92 -16.31 17.52
C HIS A 39 -2.54 -15.16 18.29
N GLN A 40 -3.83 -14.92 18.08
CA GLN A 40 -4.58 -14.00 18.91
C GLN A 40 -4.53 -14.55 20.35
N ALA A 41 -3.96 -13.78 21.29
CA ALA A 41 -3.94 -14.18 22.69
C ALA A 41 -5.37 -14.53 23.11
N SER A 42 -5.57 -15.72 23.69
CA SER A 42 -6.87 -16.21 24.09
C SER A 42 -7.54 -15.21 25.03
N THR A 43 -8.39 -14.38 24.47
CA THR A 43 -9.51 -13.81 25.19
C THR A 43 -10.66 -14.74 24.83
N ASP A 44 -11.28 -15.33 25.85
CA ASP A 44 -12.50 -16.12 25.73
C ASP A 44 -13.51 -15.29 24.94
N SER A 45 -13.59 -15.56 23.64
CA SER A 45 -14.57 -15.04 22.73
C SER A 45 -14.50 -15.97 21.54
N THR A 46 -15.42 -16.93 21.50
CA THR A 46 -16.01 -17.37 20.24
C THR A 46 -16.45 -16.12 19.48
N SER A 47 -15.54 -15.50 18.72
CA SER A 47 -15.92 -14.63 17.63
C SER A 47 -16.45 -15.56 16.55
N VAL A 48 -17.71 -15.98 16.76
CA VAL A 48 -18.59 -16.25 15.64
C VAL A 48 -18.37 -15.07 14.71
N VAL A 49 -17.90 -15.33 13.49
CA VAL A 49 -17.96 -14.35 12.41
C VAL A 49 -19.45 -14.15 12.16
N VAL A 50 -20.10 -13.38 13.02
CA VAL A 50 -21.42 -12.85 12.78
C VAL A 50 -21.19 -12.01 11.54
N SER A 51 -21.75 -12.47 10.43
CA SER A 51 -21.79 -11.71 9.19
C SER A 51 -22.54 -10.43 9.55
N GLU A 52 -21.80 -9.39 9.91
CA GLU A 52 -22.40 -8.07 10.00
C GLU A 52 -23.02 -7.79 8.64
N PRO A 53 -24.24 -7.21 8.58
CA PRO A 53 -24.85 -6.90 7.30
C PRO A 53 -23.86 -6.09 6.47
N ASP A 54 -23.67 -6.45 5.21
CA ASP A 54 -22.79 -5.73 4.29
C ASP A 54 -23.30 -4.29 4.16
N ILE A 55 -22.78 -3.36 4.97
CA ILE A 55 -23.07 -1.95 4.82
C ILE A 55 -22.22 -1.47 3.63
N PRO A 56 -22.84 -1.06 2.51
CA PRO A 56 -22.08 -0.66 1.33
C PRO A 56 -21.28 0.61 1.65
N LEU A 57 -19.99 0.59 1.29
CA LEU A 57 -19.14 1.78 1.40
C LEU A 57 -19.75 2.95 0.61
N PRO A 58 -19.61 4.20 1.10
CA PRO A 58 -20.00 5.37 0.33
C PRO A 58 -19.31 5.39 -1.04
N VAL A 59 -20.04 5.85 -2.06
CA VAL A 59 -19.52 6.00 -3.43
C VAL A 59 -19.49 7.47 -3.81
N VAL A 60 -18.33 7.95 -4.23
CA VAL A 60 -18.10 9.30 -4.74
C VAL A 60 -17.92 9.22 -6.25
N ASP A 61 -18.82 9.89 -6.98
CA ASP A 61 -18.69 10.03 -8.43
C ASP A 61 -17.75 11.21 -8.74
N PHE A 62 -16.55 10.89 -9.21
CA PHE A 62 -15.52 11.89 -9.50
C PHE A 62 -15.91 12.82 -10.65
N ALA A 63 -16.65 12.34 -11.65
CA ALA A 63 -17.10 13.17 -12.75
C ALA A 63 -18.11 14.24 -12.27
N LEU A 64 -18.93 13.93 -11.26
CA LEU A 64 -19.80 14.92 -10.62
C LEU A 64 -18.99 15.90 -9.76
N LEU A 65 -17.96 15.42 -9.06
CA LEU A 65 -17.05 16.27 -8.27
C LEU A 65 -16.30 17.29 -9.14
N THR A 66 -15.97 16.93 -10.37
CA THR A 66 -15.30 17.82 -11.33
C THR A 66 -16.26 18.42 -12.37
N SER A 67 -17.57 18.35 -12.14
CA SER A 67 -18.58 18.89 -13.07
C SER A 67 -18.57 20.42 -13.09
N ASP A 68 -18.77 21.01 -14.27
CA ASP A 68 -19.00 22.45 -14.45
C ASP A 68 -20.35 22.91 -13.89
N SER A 69 -21.25 21.98 -13.56
CA SER A 69 -22.56 22.29 -12.95
C SER A 69 -22.41 22.53 -11.44
N PRO A 70 -22.66 23.75 -10.92
CA PRO A 70 -22.49 24.06 -9.51
C PRO A 70 -23.37 23.18 -8.59
N ALA A 71 -24.58 22.84 -9.03
CA ALA A 71 -25.50 22.03 -8.25
C ALA A 71 -25.01 20.57 -8.12
N GLN A 72 -24.57 19.95 -9.22
CA GLN A 72 -24.04 18.59 -9.20
C GLN A 72 -22.77 18.50 -8.36
N ARG A 73 -21.88 19.48 -8.55
CA ARG A 73 -20.63 19.56 -7.83
C ARG A 73 -20.85 19.78 -6.32
N SER A 74 -21.75 20.66 -5.94
CA SER A 74 -22.09 20.90 -4.53
C SER A 74 -22.61 19.64 -3.85
N GLU A 75 -23.46 18.87 -4.52
CA GLU A 75 -23.95 17.58 -4.00
C GLU A 75 -22.79 16.57 -3.86
N ALA A 76 -21.90 16.48 -4.85
CA ALA A 76 -20.75 15.58 -4.79
C ALA A 76 -19.78 15.93 -3.66
N VAL A 77 -19.51 17.23 -3.45
CA VAL A 77 -18.70 17.75 -2.32
C VAL A 77 -19.36 17.41 -0.98
N HIS A 78 -20.68 17.56 -0.88
CA HIS A 78 -21.41 17.21 0.33
C HIS A 78 -21.26 15.72 0.67
N ARG A 79 -21.52 14.83 -0.29
CA ARG A 79 -21.37 13.37 -0.11
C ARG A 79 -19.94 12.95 0.21
N LEU A 80 -18.95 13.59 -0.43
CA LEU A 80 -17.55 13.37 -0.12
C LEU A 80 -17.25 13.73 1.35
N GLY A 81 -17.77 14.87 1.82
CA GLY A 81 -17.64 15.29 3.22
C GLY A 81 -18.28 14.31 4.20
N GLU A 82 -19.47 13.79 3.91
CA GLU A 82 -20.14 12.77 4.73
C GLU A 82 -19.32 11.47 4.76
N ALA A 83 -18.84 11.01 3.62
CA ALA A 83 -17.98 9.82 3.54
C ALA A 83 -16.68 9.99 4.33
N CYS A 84 -16.01 11.13 4.23
CA CYS A 84 -14.80 11.42 5.00
C CYS A 84 -15.07 11.46 6.51
N ARG A 85 -16.18 12.06 6.96
CA ARG A 85 -16.50 12.24 8.38
C ARG A 85 -16.99 10.96 9.04
N ASP A 86 -17.89 10.23 8.37
CA ASP A 86 -18.63 9.13 8.98
C ASP A 86 -17.93 7.78 8.77
N TRP A 87 -17.10 7.66 7.73
CA TRP A 87 -16.41 6.42 7.37
C TRP A 87 -14.88 6.55 7.37
N GLY A 88 -14.35 7.65 6.84
CA GLY A 88 -12.92 7.76 6.52
C GLY A 88 -12.48 6.85 5.36
N PHE A 89 -13.42 6.20 4.67
CA PHE A 89 -13.20 5.30 3.54
C PHE A 89 -14.37 5.38 2.55
N PHE A 90 -14.09 5.35 1.25
CA PHE A 90 -15.10 5.42 0.19
C PHE A 90 -14.56 4.90 -1.14
N MET A 91 -15.47 4.47 -2.00
CA MET A 91 -15.17 4.12 -3.39
C MET A 91 -15.24 5.36 -4.28
N VAL A 92 -14.33 5.47 -5.24
CA VAL A 92 -14.37 6.52 -6.27
C VAL A 92 -14.67 5.88 -7.62
N ILE A 93 -15.68 6.38 -8.32
CA ILE A 93 -16.04 5.94 -9.67
C ILE A 93 -15.89 7.09 -10.67
N ASN A 94 -15.87 6.78 -11.96
CA ASN A 94 -15.74 7.77 -13.04
C ASN A 94 -14.52 8.70 -12.86
N HIS A 95 -13.44 8.19 -12.25
CA HIS A 95 -12.22 8.93 -11.90
C HIS A 95 -11.35 9.32 -13.11
N GLY A 96 -11.67 8.86 -14.31
CA GLY A 96 -10.97 9.23 -15.55
C GLY A 96 -9.55 8.67 -15.69
N VAL A 97 -9.13 7.77 -14.79
CA VAL A 97 -7.90 6.98 -14.98
C VAL A 97 -8.24 5.82 -15.92
N PRO A 98 -7.57 5.68 -17.07
CA PRO A 98 -7.90 4.62 -18.03
C PRO A 98 -7.75 3.23 -17.41
N GLU A 99 -8.74 2.36 -17.61
CA GLU A 99 -8.72 0.98 -17.09
C GLU A 99 -7.53 0.17 -17.63
N ASP A 100 -7.13 0.41 -18.89
CA ASP A 100 -5.95 -0.22 -19.48
C ASP A 100 -4.65 0.19 -18.77
N LEU A 101 -4.55 1.45 -18.31
CA LEU A 101 -3.39 1.95 -17.58
C LEU A 101 -3.31 1.33 -16.19
N VAL A 102 -4.46 1.21 -15.51
CA VAL A 102 -4.55 0.51 -14.22
C VAL A 102 -4.10 -0.94 -14.39
N LYS A 103 -4.63 -1.63 -15.41
CA LYS A 103 -4.25 -3.02 -15.71
C LYS A 103 -2.75 -3.13 -16.01
N ARG A 104 -2.20 -2.27 -16.88
CA ARG A 104 -0.75 -2.26 -17.18
C ARG A 104 0.11 -2.04 -15.94
N MET A 105 -0.33 -1.20 -15.00
CA MET A 105 0.39 -0.98 -13.74
C MET A 105 0.38 -2.23 -12.86
N ILE A 106 -0.77 -2.91 -12.75
CA ILE A 106 -0.89 -4.18 -12.03
C ILE A 106 -0.04 -5.26 -12.69
N ASP A 107 -0.11 -5.39 -14.02
CA ASP A 107 0.69 -6.35 -14.79
C ASP A 107 2.19 -6.09 -14.59
N ALA A 108 2.65 -4.84 -14.67
CA ALA A 108 4.05 -4.48 -14.44
C ALA A 108 4.52 -4.80 -13.01
N CYS A 109 3.66 -4.61 -12.00
CA CYS A 109 3.92 -5.08 -10.64
C CYS A 109 4.01 -6.61 -10.58
N GLY A 110 3.10 -7.32 -11.25
CA GLY A 110 3.15 -8.78 -11.38
C GLY A 110 4.47 -9.25 -11.98
N GLU A 111 4.84 -8.73 -13.15
CA GLU A 111 6.12 -9.00 -13.82
C GLU A 111 7.33 -8.72 -12.91
N PHE A 112 7.30 -7.62 -12.14
CA PHE A 112 8.34 -7.34 -11.16
C PHE A 112 8.45 -8.44 -10.09
N PHE A 113 7.32 -8.87 -9.51
CA PHE A 113 7.33 -9.95 -8.51
C PHE A 113 7.68 -11.31 -9.10
N ASP A 114 7.41 -11.53 -10.39
CA ASP A 114 7.75 -12.72 -11.16
C ASP A 114 9.25 -12.83 -11.50
N MET A 115 10.01 -11.73 -11.41
CA MET A 115 11.47 -11.77 -11.63
C MET A 115 12.18 -12.70 -10.62
N GLU A 116 13.37 -13.16 -11.03
CA GLU A 116 14.29 -13.90 -10.17
C GLU A 116 14.65 -13.11 -8.91
N GLU A 117 14.93 -13.81 -7.81
CA GLU A 117 15.20 -13.18 -6.52
C GLU A 117 16.42 -12.24 -6.60
N GLU A 118 17.46 -12.63 -7.34
CA GLU A 118 18.67 -11.83 -7.53
C GLU A 118 18.39 -10.47 -8.18
N ASP A 119 17.48 -10.43 -9.16
CA ASP A 119 17.07 -9.19 -9.83
C ASP A 119 16.22 -8.31 -8.91
N LYS A 120 15.34 -8.91 -8.08
CA LYS A 120 14.54 -8.14 -7.11
C LYS A 120 15.38 -7.58 -5.97
N LEU A 121 16.42 -8.30 -5.54
CA LEU A 121 17.31 -7.88 -4.46
C LEU A 121 18.13 -6.63 -4.80
N GLU A 122 18.26 -6.28 -6.09
CA GLU A 122 18.78 -4.98 -6.52
C GLU A 122 17.99 -3.80 -5.90
N PHE A 123 16.70 -4.03 -5.61
CA PHE A 123 15.79 -3.03 -5.06
C PHE A 123 15.55 -3.16 -3.55
N GLN A 124 16.24 -4.05 -2.82
CA GLN A 124 15.94 -4.35 -1.41
C GLN A 124 15.97 -3.11 -0.47
N GLY A 125 16.62 -2.03 -0.91
CA GLY A 125 16.85 -0.84 -0.10
C GLY A 125 17.91 -1.10 0.98
N LYS A 126 18.73 -0.09 1.24
CA LYS A 126 19.73 -0.02 2.30
C LYS A 126 19.23 0.78 3.51
N GLY A 127 18.18 1.60 3.35
CA GLY A 127 17.61 2.40 4.42
C GLY A 127 16.16 2.81 4.19
N VAL A 128 15.48 3.27 5.24
CA VAL A 128 14.05 3.66 5.19
C VAL A 128 13.77 4.87 4.28
N LEU A 129 14.80 5.66 3.97
CA LEU A 129 14.72 6.86 3.13
C LEU A 129 14.95 6.57 1.65
N ASP A 130 15.23 5.32 1.28
CA ASP A 130 15.49 4.99 -0.11
C ASP A 130 14.23 5.18 -0.97
N ALA A 131 14.45 5.81 -2.11
CA ALA A 131 13.39 6.15 -3.05
C ALA A 131 12.71 4.94 -3.69
N ILE A 132 13.37 3.77 -3.70
CA ILE A 132 12.83 2.49 -4.16
C ILE A 132 13.22 1.42 -3.16
N ARG A 133 12.25 0.61 -2.73
CA ARG A 133 12.43 -0.44 -1.72
C ARG A 133 11.56 -1.65 -2.02
N PHE A 134 12.19 -2.79 -2.19
CA PHE A 134 11.61 -4.12 -2.23
C PHE A 134 11.88 -4.82 -0.90
N GLY A 135 10.95 -5.63 -0.42
CA GLY A 135 11.18 -6.40 0.78
C GLY A 135 10.03 -7.32 1.12
N THR A 136 10.21 -8.04 2.22
CA THR A 136 9.21 -8.94 2.77
C THR A 136 8.91 -8.54 4.21
N SER A 137 7.63 -8.50 4.56
CA SER A 137 7.12 -7.93 5.83
C SER A 137 7.48 -6.46 6.07
N PHE A 138 6.60 -5.69 6.73
CA PHE A 138 6.77 -4.24 6.83
C PHE A 138 7.97 -3.84 7.70
N ASN A 139 8.12 -4.42 8.89
CA ASN A 139 9.24 -4.09 9.77
C ASN A 139 9.61 -5.27 10.69
N ALA A 140 10.45 -6.20 10.20
CA ALA A 140 10.93 -7.34 10.97
C ALA A 140 11.61 -6.99 12.32
N ALA A 141 12.03 -5.73 12.51
CA ALA A 141 12.65 -5.26 13.75
C ALA A 141 11.65 -4.77 14.82
N VAL A 142 10.41 -4.44 14.42
CA VAL A 142 9.36 -3.91 15.33
C VAL A 142 8.19 -4.88 15.43
N ASP A 143 7.87 -5.55 14.33
CA ASP A 143 6.75 -6.48 14.26
C ASP A 143 7.15 -7.81 14.91
N LYS A 144 6.43 -8.19 15.98
CA LYS A 144 6.59 -9.50 16.63
C LYS A 144 6.17 -10.66 15.71
N VAL A 145 5.40 -10.37 14.66
CA VAL A 145 4.88 -11.32 13.67
C VAL A 145 5.05 -10.72 12.28
N MET A 146 5.59 -11.49 11.34
CA MET A 146 5.76 -11.08 9.96
C MET A 146 4.46 -11.20 9.17
N CYS A 147 4.23 -10.26 8.26
CA CYS A 147 3.08 -10.30 7.37
C CYS A 147 3.34 -11.25 6.20
N TRP A 148 2.33 -12.02 5.79
CA TRP A 148 2.35 -12.88 4.60
C TRP A 148 2.22 -12.07 3.31
N LYS A 149 3.19 -11.18 3.07
CA LYS A 149 3.33 -10.41 1.84
C LYS A 149 4.77 -10.08 1.48
N ASP A 150 4.99 -9.89 0.18
CA ASP A 150 6.12 -9.14 -0.35
C ASP A 150 5.62 -7.74 -0.77
N TYR A 151 6.51 -6.75 -0.79
CA TYR A 151 6.15 -5.39 -1.22
C TYR A 151 7.22 -4.77 -2.10
N LEU A 152 6.78 -3.85 -2.95
CA LEU A 152 7.62 -2.90 -3.66
C LEU A 152 7.06 -1.49 -3.41
N LYS A 153 7.91 -0.59 -2.93
CA LYS A 153 7.59 0.81 -2.64
C LYS A 153 8.50 1.73 -3.41
N PHE A 154 7.96 2.78 -4.01
CA PHE A 154 8.78 3.78 -4.69
C PHE A 154 8.15 5.18 -4.70
N LEU A 155 8.99 6.19 -4.48
CA LEU A 155 8.60 7.61 -4.46
C LEU A 155 8.52 8.15 -5.88
N VAL A 156 7.35 8.69 -6.24
CA VAL A 156 7.06 9.22 -7.58
C VAL A 156 6.87 10.75 -7.60
N HIS A 157 6.92 11.40 -6.44
CA HIS A 157 6.88 12.86 -6.24
C HIS A 157 7.69 13.23 -4.98
N PRO A 158 8.41 14.37 -4.92
CA PRO A 158 8.59 15.40 -5.96
C PRO A 158 9.49 14.96 -7.11
N GLN A 159 10.41 14.05 -6.84
CA GLN A 159 11.26 13.43 -7.86
C GLN A 159 10.66 12.08 -8.27
N PHE A 160 10.55 11.85 -9.58
CA PHE A 160 10.04 10.58 -10.08
C PHE A 160 11.12 9.50 -10.04
N ASN A 161 10.92 8.50 -9.18
CA ASN A 161 11.71 7.28 -9.12
C ASN A 161 10.83 6.08 -9.50
N SER A 162 11.45 5.07 -10.10
CA SER A 162 10.78 3.82 -10.44
C SER A 162 11.83 2.72 -10.53
N PRO A 163 11.46 1.45 -10.28
CA PRO A 163 12.25 0.34 -10.78
C PRO A 163 12.58 0.52 -12.26
N HIS A 164 13.80 0.17 -12.65
CA HIS A 164 14.24 0.19 -14.05
C HIS A 164 14.03 -1.18 -14.73
N LYS A 165 13.54 -2.18 -13.97
CA LYS A 165 13.10 -3.49 -14.43
C LYS A 165 11.70 -3.77 -13.86
N PRO A 166 10.82 -4.45 -14.61
CA PRO A 166 10.94 -4.78 -16.04
C PRO A 166 10.97 -3.52 -16.94
N PRO A 167 11.41 -3.61 -18.21
CA PRO A 167 11.63 -2.44 -19.09
C PRO A 167 10.42 -1.50 -19.24
N ALA A 168 9.19 -2.00 -19.21
CA ALA A 168 7.98 -1.20 -19.34
C ALA A 168 7.53 -0.53 -18.02
N PHE A 169 8.07 -0.95 -16.87
CA PHE A 169 7.59 -0.54 -15.55
C PHE A 169 7.64 0.97 -15.37
N ARG A 170 8.76 1.57 -15.78
CA ARG A 170 9.02 3.00 -15.58
C ARG A 170 7.99 3.88 -16.25
N ASP A 171 7.70 3.64 -17.52
CA ASP A 171 6.82 4.50 -18.32
C ASP A 171 5.37 4.35 -17.85
N VAL A 172 4.94 3.11 -17.53
CA VAL A 172 3.63 2.83 -16.95
C VAL A 172 3.47 3.52 -15.59
N ALA A 173 4.46 3.39 -14.70
CA ALA A 173 4.43 4.02 -13.38
C ALA A 173 4.43 5.56 -13.46
N PHE A 174 5.12 6.15 -14.44
CA PHE A 174 5.11 7.59 -14.65
C PHE A 174 3.71 8.09 -15.02
N GLU A 175 3.10 7.47 -16.03
CA GLU A 175 1.76 7.82 -16.48
C GLU A 175 0.73 7.60 -15.35
N TYR A 176 0.78 6.44 -14.70
CA TYR A 176 -0.13 6.08 -13.61
C TYR A 176 -0.01 7.05 -12.42
N SER A 177 1.21 7.39 -12.00
CA SER A 177 1.44 8.31 -10.87
C SER A 177 0.91 9.72 -11.14
N SER A 178 1.08 10.22 -12.38
CA SER A 178 0.57 11.53 -12.80
C SER A 178 -0.96 11.58 -12.78
N ARG A 179 -1.62 10.56 -13.37
CA ARG A 179 -3.10 10.46 -13.41
C ARG A 179 -3.70 10.34 -12.02
N THR A 180 -3.15 9.46 -11.18
CA THR A 180 -3.65 9.26 -9.81
C THR A 180 -3.39 10.47 -8.91
N ARG A 181 -2.29 11.20 -9.10
CA ARG A 181 -2.05 12.46 -8.38
C ARG A 181 -3.07 13.52 -8.73
N HIS A 182 -3.47 13.61 -10.00
CA HIS A 182 -4.53 14.53 -10.41
C HIS A 182 -5.86 14.21 -9.70
N VAL A 183 -6.25 12.93 -9.66
CA VAL A 183 -7.44 12.47 -8.92
C VAL A 183 -7.33 12.83 -7.44
N ALA A 184 -6.19 12.54 -6.79
CA ALA A 184 -5.97 12.87 -5.39
C ALA A 184 -6.10 14.38 -5.12
N ARG A 185 -5.51 15.25 -5.96
CA ARG A 185 -5.62 16.71 -5.78
C ARG A 185 -7.07 17.19 -5.91
N LYS A 186 -7.84 16.65 -6.87
CA LYS A 186 -9.26 16.99 -7.01
C LYS A 186 -10.14 16.49 -5.86
N LEU A 187 -9.82 15.34 -5.29
CA LEU A 187 -10.46 14.88 -4.05
C LEU A 187 -10.13 15.83 -2.88
N LEU A 188 -8.88 16.27 -2.75
CA LEU A 188 -8.47 17.21 -1.70
C LEU A 188 -9.10 18.60 -1.86
N GLU A 189 -9.35 19.03 -3.10
CA GLU A 189 -10.15 20.23 -3.37
C GLU A 189 -11.57 20.09 -2.81
N GLY A 190 -12.24 18.99 -3.18
CA GLY A 190 -13.58 18.67 -2.66
C GLY A 190 -13.63 18.53 -1.14
N ILE A 191 -12.62 17.91 -0.53
CA ILE A 191 -12.51 17.79 0.93
C ILE A 191 -12.37 19.17 1.56
N SER A 192 -11.52 20.05 1.02
CA SER A 192 -11.36 21.42 1.53
C SER A 192 -12.70 22.16 1.54
N GLU A 193 -13.47 22.08 0.46
CA GLU A 193 -14.78 22.74 0.37
C GLU A 193 -15.82 22.12 1.29
N SER A 194 -15.81 20.80 1.46
CA SER A 194 -16.70 20.12 2.40
C SER A 194 -16.50 20.60 3.86
N LEU A 195 -15.29 21.10 4.16
CA LEU A 195 -14.92 21.72 5.44
C LEU A 195 -15.22 23.23 5.48
N GLY A 196 -15.82 23.80 4.44
CA GLY A 196 -16.10 25.23 4.33
C GLY A 196 -14.87 26.09 4.01
N LEU A 197 -13.80 25.48 3.49
CA LEU A 197 -12.55 26.16 3.12
C LEU A 197 -12.52 26.47 1.63
N GLU A 198 -11.58 27.31 1.22
CA GLU A 198 -11.28 27.55 -0.20
C GLU A 198 -10.82 26.24 -0.86
N PRO A 199 -11.19 25.94 -2.13
CA PRO A 199 -10.88 24.67 -2.78
C PRO A 199 -9.41 24.24 -2.66
N MET A 200 -8.47 25.15 -2.89
CA MET A 200 -7.04 24.83 -2.84
C MET A 200 -6.43 24.97 -1.43
N TYR A 201 -7.22 25.02 -0.36
CA TYR A 201 -6.71 25.28 0.99
C TYR A 201 -5.74 24.20 1.45
N ILE A 202 -6.12 22.92 1.45
CA ILE A 202 -5.24 21.82 1.88
C ILE A 202 -3.99 21.76 1.01
N ASP A 203 -4.16 21.98 -0.29
CA ASP A 203 -3.06 21.98 -1.26
C ASP A 203 -1.98 23.02 -0.92
N LYS A 204 -2.41 24.25 -0.66
CA LYS A 204 -1.54 25.38 -0.29
C LYS A 204 -0.95 25.21 1.11
N ALA A 205 -1.76 24.77 2.08
CA ALA A 205 -1.33 24.62 3.46
C ALA A 205 -0.22 23.57 3.63
N LEU A 206 -0.26 22.52 2.81
CA LEU A 206 0.71 21.43 2.85
C LEU A 206 1.79 21.52 1.77
N ASP A 207 1.76 22.54 0.91
CA ASP A 207 2.67 22.72 -0.23
C ASP A 207 2.80 21.42 -1.04
N LEU A 208 1.67 20.92 -1.59
CA LEU A 208 1.63 19.61 -2.24
C LEU A 208 2.53 19.49 -3.47
N ASP A 209 3.00 20.60 -4.02
CA ASP A 209 4.05 20.59 -5.05
C ASP A 209 5.39 20.05 -4.51
N LYS A 210 5.65 20.19 -3.21
CA LYS A 210 6.77 19.56 -2.48
C LYS A 210 6.36 18.33 -1.67
N GLY A 211 5.08 17.96 -1.72
CA GLY A 211 4.54 16.78 -1.05
C GLY A 211 5.15 15.46 -1.55
N LEU A 212 4.85 14.37 -0.85
CA LEU A 212 5.30 13.03 -1.22
C LEU A 212 4.14 12.24 -1.82
N GLN A 213 4.40 11.58 -2.96
CA GLN A 213 3.55 10.52 -3.48
C GLN A 213 4.38 9.25 -3.52
N LEU A 214 3.88 8.23 -2.83
CA LEU A 214 4.46 6.89 -2.75
C LEU A 214 3.52 5.90 -3.42
N ILE A 215 4.04 5.06 -4.31
CA ILE A 215 3.31 3.87 -4.77
C ILE A 215 3.81 2.68 -3.95
N ALA A 216 2.88 1.88 -3.45
CA ALA A 216 3.15 0.64 -2.72
C ALA A 216 2.40 -0.52 -3.39
N ALA A 217 3.13 -1.35 -4.13
CA ALA A 217 2.63 -2.62 -4.62
C ALA A 217 2.80 -3.68 -3.53
N ASN A 218 1.72 -4.36 -3.16
CA ASN A 218 1.76 -5.46 -2.19
C ASN A 218 1.38 -6.76 -2.91
N TYR A 219 2.21 -7.78 -2.78
CA TYR A 219 1.97 -9.10 -3.32
C TYR A 219 1.63 -10.07 -2.18
N TYR A 220 0.42 -10.62 -2.23
CA TYR A 220 -0.11 -11.58 -1.26
C TYR A 220 -0.21 -12.95 -1.92
N PRO A 221 0.80 -13.83 -1.78
CA PRO A 221 0.72 -15.16 -2.33
C PRO A 221 -0.29 -16.03 -1.56
N PRO A 222 -0.78 -17.13 -2.16
CA PRO A 222 -1.59 -18.12 -1.45
C PRO A 222 -0.93 -18.56 -0.15
N CYS A 223 -1.71 -18.62 0.93
CA CYS A 223 -1.26 -19.03 2.25
C CYS A 223 -1.85 -20.42 2.58
N PRO A 224 -1.04 -21.41 3.03
CA PRO A 224 -1.57 -22.72 3.39
C PRO A 224 -2.37 -22.73 4.71
N GLN A 225 -2.20 -21.71 5.55
CA GLN A 225 -2.89 -21.55 6.83
C GLN A 225 -3.36 -20.09 7.00
N PRO A 226 -4.31 -19.62 6.17
CA PRO A 226 -4.76 -18.21 6.17
C PRO A 226 -5.35 -17.78 7.52
N GLU A 227 -5.89 -18.69 8.31
CA GLU A 227 -6.40 -18.46 9.66
C GLU A 227 -5.31 -18.12 10.69
N LEU A 228 -4.04 -18.41 10.36
CA LEU A 228 -2.88 -18.13 11.22
C LEU A 228 -1.98 -17.03 10.65
N ALA A 229 -2.30 -16.43 9.50
CA ALA A 229 -1.45 -15.45 8.84
C ALA A 229 -2.17 -14.11 8.66
N LEU A 230 -1.40 -13.02 8.68
CA LEU A 230 -1.89 -11.70 8.32
C LEU A 230 -1.22 -11.22 7.04
N GLY A 231 -1.99 -10.82 6.02
CA GLY A 231 -1.42 -10.12 4.86
C GLY A 231 -0.91 -8.72 5.26
N MET A 232 -1.62 -8.05 6.15
CA MET A 232 -1.19 -6.82 6.78
C MET A 232 -1.76 -6.74 8.19
N THR A 233 -0.98 -6.19 9.12
CA THR A 233 -1.46 -5.96 10.50
C THR A 233 -2.54 -4.88 10.52
N PRO A 234 -3.48 -4.90 11.49
CA PRO A 234 -4.37 -3.78 11.74
C PRO A 234 -3.58 -2.48 11.91
N HIS A 235 -3.92 -1.46 11.13
CA HIS A 235 -3.25 -0.17 11.15
C HIS A 235 -4.18 0.93 10.60
N SER A 236 -3.75 2.18 10.78
CA SER A 236 -4.28 3.33 10.04
C SER A 236 -3.18 3.85 9.14
N ASP A 237 -3.54 4.26 7.93
CA ASP A 237 -2.59 4.81 6.98
C ASP A 237 -1.94 6.08 7.54
N GLN A 238 -0.62 6.15 7.36
CA GLN A 238 0.14 7.36 7.66
C GLN A 238 0.15 8.25 6.43
N GLY A 239 -0.43 9.43 6.51
CA GLY A 239 -0.43 10.39 5.41
C GLY A 239 -1.75 11.16 5.31
N LEU A 240 -1.98 11.72 4.13
CA LEU A 240 -3.13 12.57 3.86
C LEU A 240 -4.28 11.81 3.18
N LEU A 241 -3.98 11.06 2.12
CA LEU A 241 -4.98 10.33 1.32
C LEU A 241 -4.31 9.14 0.63
N THR A 242 -4.96 7.97 0.69
CA THR A 242 -4.53 6.75 -0.01
C THR A 242 -5.53 6.43 -1.11
N LEU A 243 -5.03 6.17 -2.33
CA LEU A 243 -5.81 5.57 -3.41
C LEU A 243 -5.41 4.09 -3.51
N LEU A 244 -6.35 3.21 -3.20
CA LEU A 244 -6.18 1.76 -3.29
C LEU A 244 -6.83 1.26 -4.59
N VAL A 245 -6.14 0.35 -5.26
CA VAL A 245 -6.59 -0.36 -6.47
C VAL A 245 -6.41 -1.85 -6.24
#